data_AF-A0A9D6UT24-F1
#
_entry.id   AF-A0A9D6UT24-F1
#
_cell.length_a   1.000
_cell.length_b   1.000
_cell.length_c   1.000
_cell.angle_alpha   90.00
_cell.angle_beta   90.00
_cell.angle_gamma   90.00
#
_symmetry.space_group_name_H-M   'P 1'
#
loop_
_entity.id
_entity.type
_entity.pdbx_description
1 polymer ?
#
loop_
_entity_poly.entity_id
_entity_poly.type
_entity_poly.pdbx_seq_one_letter_code
_entity_poly.pdbx_strand_id
1 'polypeptide(L)'
;MRFGVAALFTILPSLLFAQKTLQLERAAQAGDIRATLRAQRAEAFARRSAGQRQMGREMKRLGFEAVGGGYTASAGGTRIQVRPGGVELGTSPATRLEFLGASPEGFLSPGKSAGMRYRFAAAAEASRPAPVFGEVWQRSIYEGIDIRYYGREGRLEYDVIVAPGADLGKVRMAGAGGWRLGPDGRLLGKSGLWQSRPSAYQTALDGRKQPVEVRFRLHHDGTAGFEAGAYDRGRTLVVDPLIVLSGYAGGSDRDEARALARDRQGNLILAGRTISPDFKASPGAVAHERGDAFVQKVSPDGSKVLWTVLLGGSKDDSIDAVTVDALGMIYVAGTTSSGNLPTTDNAVQRFFGGGHSDGFVAKLSADGATLVYCTYLGGPQSDSLKAISVDAAGVAAVTGYTASEAFPTADYQSRAAFGGGPGMIVTRIDPSGSKFVSSTVLSGDGVVEGRSILQPADGTLVVAGATTAYDMPAMRRTAEQPCGRPPTAAWCGIQSRAECVACPSRRW
;
A
#
# COMPACT_ATOMS: atom_id res chain seq x y z
N MET A 1 6.15 -49.67 -50.28
CA MET A 1 7.15 -50.20 -49.33
C MET A 1 7.40 -49.15 -48.26
N ARG A 2 7.10 -49.53 -47.00
CA ARG A 2 7.55 -49.04 -45.69
C ARG A 2 7.69 -47.53 -45.36
N PHE A 3 6.91 -47.18 -44.35
CA PHE A 3 6.93 -46.03 -43.43
C PHE A 3 8.17 -45.97 -42.52
N GLY A 4 8.51 -44.75 -42.07
CA GLY A 4 9.39 -44.38 -40.94
C GLY A 4 9.73 -42.90 -41.12
N VAL A 5 9.44 -41.94 -40.24
CA VAL A 5 9.84 -41.82 -38.83
C VAL A 5 8.90 -40.80 -38.17
N ALA A 6 8.06 -41.21 -37.21
CA ALA A 6 7.37 -40.29 -36.28
C ALA A 6 6.71 -41.07 -35.12
N ALA A 7 7.50 -41.71 -34.25
CA ALA A 7 6.98 -42.25 -32.98
C ALA A 7 8.14 -42.48 -31.99
N LEU A 8 8.68 -41.42 -31.38
CA LEU A 8 9.61 -41.59 -30.25
C LEU A 8 9.49 -40.54 -29.13
N PHE A 9 8.39 -39.77 -29.06
CA PHE A 9 8.21 -38.74 -28.02
C PHE A 9 6.86 -38.81 -27.28
N THR A 10 6.34 -40.03 -27.05
CA THR A 10 5.09 -40.23 -26.26
C THR A 10 5.13 -41.39 -25.27
N ILE A 11 6.30 -42.02 -25.00
CA ILE A 11 6.36 -43.23 -24.13
C ILE A 11 7.12 -43.01 -22.80
N LEU A 12 7.90 -41.94 -22.64
CA LEU A 12 8.63 -41.70 -21.38
C LEU A 12 7.80 -41.21 -20.16
N PRO A 13 6.65 -40.50 -20.28
CA PRO A 13 5.83 -40.16 -19.11
C PRO A 13 5.04 -41.35 -18.55
N SER A 14 4.73 -42.33 -19.41
CA SER A 14 3.87 -43.48 -19.11
C SER A 14 4.56 -44.52 -18.23
N LEU A 15 5.88 -44.67 -18.40
CA LEU A 15 6.71 -45.61 -17.63
C LEU A 15 6.96 -45.15 -16.18
N LEU A 16 7.13 -43.83 -15.95
CA LEU A 16 7.24 -43.28 -14.59
C LEU A 16 5.90 -43.36 -13.83
N PHE A 17 4.78 -43.24 -14.53
CA PHE A 17 3.44 -43.34 -13.93
C PHE A 17 3.13 -44.80 -13.54
N ALA A 18 3.48 -45.76 -14.39
CA ALA A 18 3.33 -47.20 -14.14
C ALA A 18 4.23 -47.71 -13.01
N GLN A 19 5.49 -47.24 -12.91
CA GLN A 19 6.37 -47.61 -11.79
C GLN A 19 5.88 -47.07 -10.44
N LYS A 20 5.25 -45.89 -10.41
CA LYS A 20 4.67 -45.32 -9.18
C LYS A 20 3.39 -46.02 -8.75
N THR A 21 2.55 -46.47 -9.68
CA THR A 21 1.34 -47.23 -9.36
C THR A 21 1.67 -48.60 -8.76
N LEU A 22 2.72 -49.26 -9.25
CA LEU A 22 3.20 -50.53 -8.70
C LEU A 22 3.82 -50.42 -7.29
N GLN A 23 4.43 -49.28 -6.96
CA GLN A 23 4.88 -49.00 -5.59
C GLN A 23 3.70 -48.71 -4.62
N LEU A 24 2.63 -48.09 -5.11
CA LEU A 24 1.41 -47.82 -4.34
C LEU A 24 0.63 -49.11 -4.01
N GLU A 25 0.58 -50.07 -4.93
CA GLU A 25 -0.07 -51.38 -4.68
C GLU A 25 0.70 -52.22 -3.64
N ARG A 26 2.04 -52.18 -3.66
CA ARG A 26 2.87 -52.85 -2.64
C ARG A 26 2.77 -52.20 -1.27
N ALA A 27 2.58 -50.88 -1.19
CA ALA A 27 2.36 -50.18 0.08
C ALA A 27 0.95 -50.43 0.66
N ALA A 28 -0.06 -50.59 -0.21
CA ALA A 28 -1.42 -50.94 0.21
C ALA A 28 -1.52 -52.37 0.78
N GLN A 29 -0.70 -53.32 0.30
CA GLN A 29 -0.60 -54.67 0.87
C GLN A 29 0.15 -54.73 2.22
N ALA A 30 0.88 -53.68 2.61
CA ALA A 30 1.68 -53.64 3.85
C ALA A 30 0.97 -52.99 5.06
N GLY A 31 -0.30 -52.59 4.93
CA GLY A 31 -1.10 -52.10 6.06
C GLY A 31 -0.75 -50.70 6.61
N ASP A 32 0.13 -49.93 5.96
CA ASP A 32 0.47 -48.57 6.41
C ASP A 32 -0.51 -47.52 5.89
N ILE A 33 -1.69 -47.49 6.50
CA ILE A 33 -2.80 -46.57 6.21
C ILE A 33 -2.37 -45.09 6.26
N ARG A 34 -1.33 -44.74 7.05
CA ARG A 34 -0.86 -43.36 7.21
C ARG A 34 -0.05 -42.88 6.00
N ALA A 35 0.71 -43.76 5.36
CA ALA A 35 1.46 -43.43 4.14
C ALA A 35 0.51 -43.17 2.96
N THR A 36 -0.51 -44.01 2.81
CA THR A 36 -1.54 -43.89 1.76
C THR A 36 -2.36 -42.61 1.90
N LEU A 37 -2.77 -42.26 3.14
CA LEU A 37 -3.48 -41.00 3.42
C LEU A 37 -2.63 -39.74 3.18
N ARG A 38 -1.31 -39.79 3.47
CA ARG A 38 -0.39 -38.68 3.19
C ARG A 38 -0.21 -38.48 1.68
N ALA A 39 -0.07 -39.56 0.91
CA ALA A 39 0.07 -39.50 -0.54
C ALA A 39 -1.21 -38.99 -1.22
N GLN A 40 -2.39 -39.47 -0.80
CA GLN A 40 -3.67 -38.99 -1.31
C GLN A 40 -3.94 -37.51 -0.97
N ARG A 41 -3.55 -37.06 0.24
CA ARG A 41 -3.61 -35.63 0.61
C ARG A 41 -2.63 -34.78 -0.19
N ALA A 42 -1.43 -35.29 -0.47
CA ALA A 42 -0.43 -34.59 -1.28
C ALA A 42 -0.88 -34.47 -2.75
N GLU A 43 -1.51 -35.49 -3.33
CA GLU A 43 -2.10 -35.42 -4.67
C GLU A 43 -3.34 -34.52 -4.72
N ALA A 44 -4.22 -34.57 -3.71
CA ALA A 44 -5.36 -33.66 -3.62
C ALA A 44 -4.90 -32.19 -3.45
N PHE A 45 -3.82 -31.95 -2.70
CA PHE A 45 -3.17 -30.65 -2.57
C PHE A 45 -2.45 -30.23 -3.86
N ALA A 46 -1.80 -31.16 -4.56
CA ALA A 46 -1.17 -30.90 -5.86
C ALA A 46 -2.21 -30.56 -6.94
N ARG A 47 -3.36 -31.25 -6.97
CA ARG A 47 -4.48 -30.93 -7.87
C ARG A 47 -5.17 -29.61 -7.51
N ARG A 48 -5.35 -29.30 -6.22
CA ARG A 48 -5.85 -27.99 -5.76
C ARG A 48 -4.87 -26.86 -6.08
N SER A 49 -3.58 -27.08 -5.87
CA SER A 49 -2.54 -26.08 -6.14
C SER A 49 -2.23 -25.96 -7.63
N ALA A 50 -2.46 -26.99 -8.44
CA ALA A 50 -2.44 -26.91 -9.91
C ALA A 50 -3.69 -26.21 -10.45
N GLY A 51 -4.88 -26.49 -9.90
CA GLY A 51 -6.10 -25.76 -10.20
C GLY A 51 -6.05 -24.28 -9.79
N GLN A 52 -5.45 -23.97 -8.62
CA GLN A 52 -5.17 -22.61 -8.18
C GLN A 52 -4.04 -21.94 -9.00
N ARG A 53 -3.04 -22.69 -9.48
CA ARG A 53 -1.99 -22.17 -10.39
C ARG A 53 -2.50 -21.95 -11.81
N GLN A 54 -3.47 -22.73 -12.26
CA GLN A 54 -4.15 -22.55 -13.55
C GLN A 54 -5.15 -21.38 -13.48
N MET A 55 -5.87 -21.19 -12.36
CA MET A 55 -6.63 -19.96 -12.08
C MET A 55 -5.74 -18.73 -11.84
N GLY A 56 -4.53 -18.91 -11.30
CA GLY A 56 -3.57 -17.83 -11.05
C GLY A 56 -2.83 -17.35 -12.31
N ARG A 57 -2.91 -18.09 -13.41
CA ARG A 57 -2.30 -17.75 -14.71
C ARG A 57 -3.28 -17.15 -15.72
N GLU A 58 -4.58 -17.14 -15.44
CA GLU A 58 -5.50 -16.22 -16.10
C GLU A 58 -5.29 -14.83 -15.49
N MET A 59 -4.46 -14.00 -16.13
CA MET A 59 -4.41 -12.55 -15.85
C MET A 59 -5.84 -12.02 -15.79
N LYS A 60 -6.27 -11.58 -14.59
CA LYS A 60 -7.64 -11.17 -14.26
C LYS A 60 -8.16 -10.10 -15.23
N ARG A 61 -8.78 -10.53 -16.34
CA ARG A 61 -9.66 -9.67 -17.12
C ARG A 61 -10.89 -9.38 -16.27
N LEU A 62 -11.28 -8.11 -16.20
CA LEU A 62 -12.51 -7.72 -15.54
C LEU A 62 -13.68 -8.42 -16.24
N GLY A 63 -14.48 -9.16 -15.49
CA GLY A 63 -15.64 -9.88 -16.01
C GLY A 63 -16.92 -9.19 -15.57
N PHE A 64 -17.67 -8.65 -16.53
CA PHE A 64 -18.94 -7.98 -16.33
C PHE A 64 -20.11 -8.97 -16.40
N GLU A 65 -21.07 -8.84 -15.48
CA GLU A 65 -22.29 -9.63 -15.43
C GLU A 65 -23.51 -8.73 -15.49
N ALA A 66 -24.53 -9.14 -16.25
CA ALA A 66 -25.80 -8.40 -16.29
C ALA A 66 -26.54 -8.46 -14.94
N VAL A 67 -26.93 -7.31 -14.41
CA VAL A 67 -27.70 -7.14 -13.17
C VAL A 67 -28.58 -5.89 -13.26
N GLY A 68 -29.91 -6.05 -13.17
CA GLY A 68 -30.87 -4.95 -13.00
C GLY A 68 -30.72 -3.83 -14.04
N GLY A 69 -30.75 -4.17 -15.33
CA GLY A 69 -30.64 -3.19 -16.43
C GLY A 69 -29.25 -2.60 -16.65
N GLY A 70 -28.22 -3.09 -15.96
CA GLY A 70 -26.83 -2.69 -16.16
C GLY A 70 -25.86 -3.85 -15.99
N TYR A 71 -24.58 -3.53 -15.79
CA TYR A 71 -23.52 -4.53 -15.66
C TYR A 71 -22.72 -4.32 -14.38
N THR A 72 -22.34 -5.40 -13.71
CA THR A 72 -21.50 -5.35 -12.52
C THR A 72 -20.23 -6.16 -12.72
N ALA A 73 -19.13 -5.66 -12.15
CA ALA A 73 -17.88 -6.39 -12.09
C ALA A 73 -17.22 -6.17 -10.73
N SER A 74 -16.14 -6.90 -10.44
CA SER A 74 -15.31 -6.62 -9.27
C SER A 74 -13.84 -6.72 -9.61
N ALA A 75 -13.08 -5.72 -9.15
CA ALA A 75 -11.65 -5.57 -9.32
C ALA A 75 -11.07 -5.13 -7.99
N GLY A 76 -10.05 -5.82 -7.47
CA GLY A 76 -9.42 -5.42 -6.19
C GLY A 76 -10.38 -5.36 -5.00
N GLY A 77 -11.54 -6.05 -5.03
CA GLY A 77 -12.59 -5.94 -4.02
C GLY A 77 -13.51 -4.71 -4.15
N THR A 78 -13.20 -3.78 -5.04
CA THR A 78 -14.11 -2.72 -5.44
C THR A 78 -15.19 -3.31 -6.34
N ARG A 79 -16.45 -2.99 -6.05
CA ARG A 79 -17.58 -3.29 -6.94
C ARG A 79 -17.65 -2.22 -8.02
N ILE A 80 -17.73 -2.62 -9.27
CA ILE A 80 -17.93 -1.71 -10.40
C ILE A 80 -19.35 -1.90 -10.90
N GLN A 81 -20.09 -0.81 -11.07
CA GLN A 81 -21.43 -0.84 -11.61
C GLN A 81 -21.52 0.11 -12.81
N VAL A 82 -21.75 -0.45 -14.00
CA VAL A 82 -22.02 0.30 -15.22
C VAL A 82 -23.54 0.42 -15.38
N ARG A 83 -24.02 1.65 -15.48
CA ARG A 83 -25.42 2.02 -15.69
C ARG A 83 -25.54 2.92 -16.92
N PRO A 84 -26.72 3.04 -17.54
CA PRO A 84 -26.92 4.05 -18.57
C PRO A 84 -26.47 5.43 -18.06
N GLY A 85 -25.63 6.11 -18.84
CA GLY A 85 -25.10 7.43 -18.50
C GLY A 85 -23.91 7.45 -17.53
N GLY A 86 -23.37 6.33 -17.03
CA GLY A 86 -22.21 6.40 -16.14
C GLY A 86 -21.70 5.10 -15.53
N VAL A 87 -20.70 5.24 -14.65
CA VAL A 87 -20.08 4.13 -13.92
C VAL A 87 -19.80 4.52 -12.46
N GLU A 88 -20.01 3.58 -11.55
CA GLU A 88 -19.75 3.74 -10.12
C GLU A 88 -18.72 2.72 -9.64
N LEU A 89 -17.68 3.19 -8.94
CA LEU A 89 -16.60 2.38 -8.41
C LEU A 89 -16.69 2.30 -6.88
N GLY A 90 -17.34 1.27 -6.35
CA GLY A 90 -17.53 1.05 -4.93
C GLY A 90 -19.00 0.92 -4.59
N THR A 91 -19.36 1.40 -3.39
CA THR A 91 -20.75 1.41 -2.88
C THR A 91 -21.22 2.81 -2.51
N SER A 92 -20.38 3.82 -2.69
CA SER A 92 -20.71 5.21 -2.37
C SER A 92 -21.03 5.97 -3.66
N PRO A 93 -22.16 6.72 -3.70
CA PRO A 93 -22.46 7.63 -4.81
C PRO A 93 -21.34 8.64 -5.08
N ALA A 94 -20.48 8.92 -4.09
CA ALA A 94 -19.34 9.82 -4.24
C ALA A 94 -18.30 9.30 -5.25
N THR A 95 -18.32 8.01 -5.58
CA THR A 95 -17.38 7.34 -6.51
C THR A 95 -17.91 7.20 -7.93
N ARG A 96 -19.01 7.90 -8.23
CA ARG A 96 -19.66 7.88 -9.54
C ARG A 96 -19.00 8.85 -10.52
N LEU A 97 -18.75 8.36 -11.72
CA LEU A 97 -18.55 9.13 -12.94
C LEU A 97 -19.86 9.14 -13.73
N GLU A 98 -20.40 10.32 -14.00
CA GLU A 98 -21.62 10.51 -14.77
C GLU A 98 -21.34 11.32 -16.03
N PHE A 99 -21.91 10.90 -17.16
CA PHE A 99 -21.88 11.61 -18.43
C PHE A 99 -23.15 12.46 -18.56
N LEU A 100 -23.01 13.76 -18.31
CA LEU A 100 -24.11 14.71 -18.34
C LEU A 100 -24.60 14.95 -19.78
N GLY A 101 -25.90 15.13 -19.94
CA GLY A 101 -26.52 15.32 -21.25
C GLY A 101 -26.53 14.05 -22.12
N ALA A 102 -26.36 12.88 -21.51
CA ALA A 102 -26.46 11.61 -22.22
C ALA A 102 -27.85 11.44 -22.87
N SER A 103 -27.87 10.89 -24.08
CA SER A 103 -29.09 10.63 -24.83
C SER A 103 -30.00 9.64 -24.09
N PRO A 104 -31.32 9.89 -24.02
CA PRO A 104 -32.29 8.93 -23.47
C PRO A 104 -32.40 7.66 -24.31
N GLU A 105 -32.03 7.72 -25.60
CA GLU A 105 -31.98 6.57 -26.51
C GLU A 105 -30.70 5.73 -26.35
N GLY A 106 -29.75 6.19 -25.53
CA GLY A 106 -28.50 5.48 -25.29
C GLY A 106 -28.73 4.23 -24.44
N PHE A 107 -28.14 3.10 -24.83
CA PHE A 107 -28.36 1.81 -24.16
C PHE A 107 -27.06 1.05 -23.92
N LEU A 108 -27.08 0.19 -22.92
CA LEU A 108 -25.96 -0.71 -22.63
C LEU A 108 -26.05 -1.98 -23.48
N SER A 109 -24.96 -2.34 -24.14
CA SER A 109 -24.80 -3.59 -24.87
C SER A 109 -23.53 -4.31 -24.44
N PRO A 110 -23.54 -5.64 -24.26
CA PRO A 110 -22.35 -6.36 -23.91
C PRO A 110 -21.47 -6.60 -25.15
N GLY A 111 -20.16 -6.76 -24.95
CA GLY A 111 -19.30 -7.34 -25.98
C GLY A 111 -19.51 -8.85 -26.15
N LYS A 112 -18.58 -9.51 -26.84
CA LYS A 112 -18.59 -10.98 -26.93
C LYS A 112 -18.46 -11.61 -25.54
N SER A 113 -19.24 -12.67 -25.29
CA SER A 113 -19.14 -13.43 -24.04
C SER A 113 -17.72 -13.98 -23.89
N ALA A 114 -17.15 -13.74 -22.72
CA ALA A 114 -15.81 -14.20 -22.31
C ALA A 114 -15.87 -15.47 -21.45
N GLY A 115 -17.07 -15.96 -21.12
CA GLY A 115 -17.26 -17.18 -20.32
C GLY A 115 -18.59 -17.20 -19.57
N MET A 116 -18.76 -18.17 -18.68
CA MET A 116 -19.94 -18.31 -17.82
C MET A 116 -19.51 -18.33 -16.34
N ARG A 117 -20.31 -17.73 -15.45
CA ARG A 117 -20.15 -17.80 -13.99
C ARG A 117 -21.40 -18.36 -13.34
N TYR A 118 -21.21 -19.21 -12.33
CA TYR A 118 -22.31 -19.79 -11.56
C TYR A 118 -22.61 -18.89 -10.36
N ARG A 119 -23.87 -18.45 -10.22
CA ARG A 119 -24.34 -17.78 -9.01
C ARG A 119 -24.86 -18.82 -8.04
N PHE A 120 -24.34 -18.81 -6.82
CA PHE A 120 -24.90 -19.56 -5.70
C PHE A 120 -25.78 -18.60 -4.89
N ALA A 121 -27.10 -18.75 -4.99
CA ALA A 121 -28.02 -18.06 -4.08
C ALA A 121 -28.03 -18.80 -2.73
N ALA A 122 -28.22 -18.07 -1.63
CA ALA A 122 -28.25 -18.61 -0.27
C ALA A 122 -29.47 -19.52 0.03
N ALA A 123 -30.37 -19.72 -0.94
CA ALA A 123 -31.47 -20.67 -0.87
C ALA A 123 -31.32 -21.69 -2.02
N ALA A 124 -31.66 -22.94 -1.73
CA ALA A 124 -31.38 -24.15 -2.53
C ALA A 124 -32.09 -24.23 -3.90
N GLU A 125 -31.92 -23.22 -4.75
CA GLU A 125 -32.31 -23.27 -6.16
C GLU A 125 -31.09 -23.47 -7.07
N ALA A 126 -31.30 -24.23 -8.14
CA ALA A 126 -30.29 -24.64 -9.09
C ALA A 126 -29.43 -23.47 -9.57
N SER A 127 -28.10 -23.63 -9.52
CA SER A 127 -27.14 -22.67 -10.04
C SER A 127 -27.39 -22.43 -11.53
N ARG A 128 -27.90 -21.26 -11.91
CA ARG A 128 -27.99 -20.86 -13.31
C ARG A 128 -26.67 -20.20 -13.73
N PRO A 129 -25.98 -20.72 -14.76
CA PRO A 129 -24.80 -20.06 -15.29
C PRO A 129 -25.22 -18.74 -15.96
N ALA A 130 -24.56 -17.65 -15.59
CA ALA A 130 -24.72 -16.33 -16.18
C ALA A 130 -23.53 -16.01 -17.09
N PRO A 131 -23.74 -15.45 -18.30
CA PRO A 131 -22.65 -15.04 -19.16
C PRO A 131 -21.85 -13.90 -18.51
N VAL A 132 -20.54 -13.93 -18.75
CA VAL A 132 -19.59 -12.92 -18.33
C VAL A 132 -19.00 -12.27 -19.57
N PHE A 133 -18.96 -10.94 -19.58
CA PHE A 133 -18.48 -10.16 -20.73
C PHE A 133 -17.15 -9.50 -20.38
N GLY A 134 -16.22 -9.49 -21.33
CA GLY A 134 -14.93 -8.79 -21.15
C GLY A 134 -15.02 -7.27 -21.31
N GLU A 135 -16.12 -6.79 -21.88
CA GLU A 135 -16.38 -5.38 -22.13
C GLU A 135 -17.90 -5.11 -22.16
N VAL A 136 -18.25 -3.85 -21.90
CA VAL A 136 -19.62 -3.33 -21.96
C VAL A 136 -19.59 -2.01 -22.70
N TRP A 137 -20.54 -1.81 -23.60
CA TRP A 137 -20.68 -0.62 -24.42
C TRP A 137 -21.90 0.19 -23.99
N GLN A 138 -21.73 1.46 -23.67
CA GLN A 138 -22.82 2.45 -23.67
C GLN A 138 -22.91 3.03 -25.08
N ARG A 139 -23.91 2.60 -25.83
CA ARG A 139 -24.15 3.02 -27.21
C ARG A 139 -24.90 4.34 -27.26
N SER A 140 -24.57 5.15 -28.26
CA SER A 140 -25.26 6.41 -28.55
C SER A 140 -25.40 7.30 -27.32
N ILE A 141 -24.35 7.35 -26.48
CA ILE A 141 -24.38 8.19 -25.27
C ILE A 141 -24.51 9.66 -25.64
N TYR A 142 -23.88 10.06 -26.74
CA TYR A 142 -24.12 11.29 -27.46
C TYR A 142 -24.25 10.94 -28.94
N GLU A 143 -24.73 11.88 -29.74
CA GLU A 143 -24.82 11.72 -31.19
C GLU A 143 -23.46 11.36 -31.80
N GLY A 144 -23.34 10.13 -32.32
CA GLY A 144 -22.10 9.61 -32.89
C GLY A 144 -20.99 9.27 -31.88
N ILE A 145 -21.30 9.16 -30.59
CA ILE A 145 -20.31 8.82 -29.55
C ILE A 145 -20.80 7.64 -28.71
N ASP A 146 -19.92 6.64 -28.58
CA ASP A 146 -20.09 5.49 -27.69
C ASP A 146 -19.03 5.53 -26.57
N ILE A 147 -19.34 4.88 -25.43
CA ILE A 147 -18.35 4.58 -24.38
C ILE A 147 -18.17 3.07 -24.29
N ARG A 148 -16.92 2.60 -24.28
CA ARG A 148 -16.59 1.19 -24.10
C ARG A 148 -15.86 0.99 -22.79
N TYR A 149 -16.45 0.26 -21.85
CA TYR A 149 -15.84 -0.11 -20.58
C TYR A 149 -15.19 -1.49 -20.67
N TYR A 150 -13.97 -1.65 -20.17
CA TYR A 150 -13.26 -2.93 -20.16
C TYR A 150 -12.24 -3.00 -19.03
N GLY A 151 -11.70 -4.20 -18.78
CA GLY A 151 -10.68 -4.41 -17.76
C GLY A 151 -9.28 -4.55 -18.34
N ARG A 152 -8.31 -3.83 -17.76
CA ARG A 152 -6.88 -4.01 -18.01
C ARG A 152 -6.12 -4.11 -16.68
N GLU A 153 -5.31 -5.15 -16.52
CA GLU A 153 -4.53 -5.40 -15.29
C GLU A 153 -5.35 -5.35 -13.99
N GLY A 154 -6.62 -5.80 -14.05
CA GLY A 154 -7.52 -5.78 -12.90
C GLY A 154 -8.02 -4.38 -12.50
N ARG A 155 -7.91 -3.39 -13.38
CA ARG A 155 -8.50 -2.04 -13.24
C ARG A 155 -9.53 -1.80 -14.33
N LEU A 156 -10.44 -0.86 -14.09
CA LEU A 156 -11.41 -0.41 -15.07
C LEU A 156 -10.77 0.63 -15.99
N GLU A 157 -10.89 0.43 -17.30
CA GLU A 157 -10.60 1.43 -18.33
C GLU A 157 -11.88 1.72 -19.11
N TYR A 158 -11.94 2.88 -19.75
CA TYR A 158 -12.98 3.15 -20.72
C TYR A 158 -12.44 3.91 -21.93
N ASP A 159 -12.92 3.57 -23.11
CA ASP A 159 -12.66 4.31 -24.34
C ASP A 159 -13.87 5.19 -24.67
N VAL A 160 -13.64 6.46 -25.02
CA VAL A 160 -14.60 7.31 -25.73
C VAL A 160 -14.38 7.09 -27.23
N ILE A 161 -15.39 6.54 -27.91
CA ILE A 161 -15.34 6.24 -29.34
C ILE A 161 -16.14 7.32 -30.08
N VAL A 162 -15.45 8.19 -30.80
CA VAL A 162 -16.05 9.32 -31.53
C VAL A 162 -16.11 8.95 -33.02
N ALA A 163 -17.32 8.79 -33.56
CA ALA A 163 -17.53 8.50 -34.97
C ALA A 163 -17.08 9.68 -35.88
N PRO A 164 -16.81 9.43 -37.18
CA PRO A 164 -16.55 10.51 -38.13
C PRO A 164 -17.60 11.62 -38.07
N GLY A 165 -17.15 12.87 -38.04
CA GLY A 165 -17.99 14.06 -37.92
C GLY A 165 -18.48 14.39 -36.50
N ALA A 166 -18.56 13.42 -35.59
CA ALA A 166 -19.09 13.61 -34.24
C ALA A 166 -18.25 14.59 -33.41
N ASP A 167 -18.91 15.30 -32.49
CA ASP A 167 -18.30 16.36 -31.70
C ASP A 167 -17.91 15.89 -30.30
N LEU A 168 -16.62 15.64 -30.10
CA LEU A 168 -16.03 15.31 -28.79
C LEU A 168 -16.33 16.37 -27.72
N GLY A 169 -16.55 17.63 -28.11
CA GLY A 169 -16.89 18.72 -27.19
C GLY A 169 -18.23 18.54 -26.46
N LYS A 170 -19.11 17.66 -26.94
CA LYS A 170 -20.37 17.29 -26.27
C LYS A 170 -20.15 16.44 -25.01
N VAL A 171 -19.00 15.77 -24.88
CA VAL A 171 -18.73 14.89 -23.75
C VAL A 171 -18.50 15.71 -22.48
N ARG A 172 -19.42 15.59 -21.53
CA ARG A 172 -19.39 16.31 -20.25
C ARG A 172 -19.48 15.33 -19.08
N MET A 173 -18.45 15.30 -18.25
CA MET A 173 -18.26 14.36 -17.15
C MET A 173 -18.42 15.06 -15.81
N ALA A 174 -19.28 14.52 -14.96
CA ALA A 174 -19.45 14.92 -13.57
C ALA A 174 -18.84 13.88 -12.63
N GLY A 175 -18.25 14.38 -11.55
CA GLY A 175 -17.79 13.60 -10.40
C GLY A 175 -18.31 14.26 -9.14
N ALA A 176 -18.50 13.47 -8.07
CA ALA A 176 -19.07 14.00 -6.85
C ALA A 176 -18.22 15.14 -6.26
N GLY A 177 -18.85 16.29 -6.05
CA GLY A 177 -18.21 17.49 -5.52
C GLY A 177 -17.28 18.22 -6.51
N GLY A 178 -17.36 17.89 -7.80
CA GLY A 178 -16.61 18.52 -8.88
C GLY A 178 -15.22 17.92 -9.12
N TRP A 179 -14.68 18.19 -10.30
CA TRP A 179 -13.33 17.79 -10.69
C TRP A 179 -12.30 18.89 -10.42
N ARG A 180 -11.06 18.47 -10.19
CA ARG A 180 -9.88 19.35 -10.20
C ARG A 180 -8.85 18.81 -11.18
N LEU A 181 -8.23 19.70 -11.95
CA LEU A 181 -7.13 19.33 -12.84
C LEU A 181 -5.80 19.39 -12.06
N GLY A 182 -5.06 18.27 -12.06
CA GLY A 182 -3.72 18.18 -11.49
C GLY A 182 -2.66 18.79 -12.44
N PRO A 183 -1.49 19.20 -11.91
CA PRO A 183 -0.40 19.77 -12.72
C PRO A 183 0.19 18.76 -13.74
N ASP A 184 -0.05 17.47 -13.54
CA ASP A 184 0.35 16.37 -14.43
C ASP A 184 -0.73 15.99 -15.46
N GLY A 185 -1.82 16.76 -15.54
CA GLY A 185 -2.92 16.56 -16.46
C GLY A 185 -3.92 15.47 -16.05
N ARG A 186 -3.85 14.98 -14.80
CA ARG A 186 -4.86 14.07 -14.23
C ARG A 186 -6.11 14.81 -13.79
N LEU A 187 -7.25 14.14 -13.86
CA LEU A 187 -8.50 14.64 -13.31
C LEU A 187 -8.72 14.02 -11.91
N LEU A 188 -8.89 14.85 -10.89
CA LEU A 188 -8.96 14.44 -9.49
C LEU A 188 -10.34 14.76 -8.91
N GLY A 189 -11.03 13.76 -8.38
CA GLY A 189 -12.28 13.88 -7.64
C GLY A 189 -12.06 13.83 -6.12
N LYS A 190 -13.06 14.27 -5.35
CA LYS A 190 -12.96 14.37 -3.88
C LYS A 190 -12.96 13.02 -3.15
N SER A 191 -13.47 11.97 -3.77
CA SER A 191 -13.67 10.63 -3.19
C SER A 191 -12.52 9.66 -3.45
N GLY A 192 -11.37 10.16 -3.88
CA GLY A 192 -10.28 9.32 -4.37
C GLY A 192 -10.51 8.76 -5.78
N LEU A 193 -11.64 9.09 -6.43
CA LEU A 193 -11.82 8.83 -7.85
C LEU A 193 -10.94 9.78 -8.66
N TRP A 194 -10.07 9.25 -9.50
CA TRP A 194 -9.25 10.05 -10.41
C TRP A 194 -9.10 9.37 -11.77
N GLN A 195 -8.73 10.17 -12.77
CA GLN A 195 -8.48 9.72 -14.13
C GLN A 195 -7.07 10.11 -14.55
N SER A 196 -6.37 9.18 -15.21
CA SER A 196 -5.07 9.49 -15.81
C SER A 196 -5.22 10.56 -16.89
N ARG A 197 -4.13 11.29 -17.19
CA ARG A 197 -4.08 12.11 -18.39
C ARG A 197 -4.55 11.27 -19.60
N PRO A 198 -5.48 11.77 -20.43
CA PRO A 198 -6.03 10.97 -21.51
C PRO A 198 -5.00 10.80 -22.62
N SER A 199 -5.09 9.66 -23.30
CA SER A 199 -4.43 9.44 -24.59
C SER A 199 -5.48 9.32 -25.68
N ALA A 200 -5.14 9.68 -26.92
CA ALA A 200 -6.05 9.49 -28.04
C ALA A 200 -5.32 9.01 -29.30
N TYR A 201 -6.05 8.32 -30.18
CA TYR A 201 -5.51 7.87 -31.46
C TYR A 201 -6.58 7.70 -32.54
N GLN A 202 -6.15 7.71 -33.80
CA GLN A 202 -6.91 7.25 -34.95
C GLN A 202 -6.22 6.04 -35.57
N THR A 203 -6.99 5.06 -36.03
CA THR A 203 -6.43 3.92 -36.74
C THR A 203 -6.28 4.28 -38.22
N ALA A 204 -5.07 4.19 -38.76
CA ALA A 204 -4.80 4.35 -40.18
C ALA A 204 -5.31 3.13 -41.00
N LEU A 205 -5.41 3.28 -42.32
CA LEU A 205 -5.85 2.21 -43.22
C LEU A 205 -4.99 0.93 -43.13
N ASP A 206 -3.72 1.09 -42.73
CA ASP A 206 -2.77 -0.01 -42.52
C ASP A 206 -2.86 -0.63 -41.10
N GLY A 207 -3.82 -0.20 -40.28
CA GLY A 207 -4.04 -0.68 -38.93
C GLY A 207 -3.17 -0.02 -37.85
N ARG A 208 -2.26 0.89 -38.21
CA ARG A 208 -1.41 1.58 -37.21
C ARG A 208 -2.20 2.62 -36.43
N LYS A 209 -1.94 2.73 -35.12
CA LYS A 209 -2.49 3.80 -34.27
C LYS A 209 -1.67 5.08 -34.46
N GLN A 210 -2.30 6.11 -35.04
CA GLN A 210 -1.76 7.46 -35.14
C GLN A 210 -2.17 8.25 -33.89
N PRO A 211 -1.24 8.72 -33.05
CA PRO A 211 -1.58 9.44 -31.83
C PRO A 211 -2.21 10.79 -32.16
N VAL A 212 -3.18 11.20 -31.35
CA VAL A 212 -3.82 12.52 -31.37
C VAL A 212 -3.61 13.15 -30.00
N GLU A 213 -3.16 14.39 -29.98
CA GLU A 213 -3.03 15.12 -28.72
C GLU A 213 -4.42 15.33 -28.10
N VAL A 214 -4.56 15.02 -26.82
CA VAL A 214 -5.79 15.26 -26.06
C VAL A 214 -5.44 15.66 -24.62
N ARG A 215 -6.28 16.49 -24.03
CA ARG A 215 -6.24 16.86 -22.61
C ARG A 215 -7.64 16.96 -22.04
N PHE A 216 -7.75 16.90 -20.72
CA PHE A 216 -8.99 17.28 -20.05
C PHE A 216 -9.18 18.80 -20.11
N ARG A 217 -10.43 19.21 -20.26
CA ARG A 217 -10.87 20.60 -20.14
C ARG A 217 -11.78 20.71 -18.92
N LEU A 218 -11.37 21.48 -17.92
CA LEU A 218 -12.22 21.76 -16.76
C LEU A 218 -13.16 22.93 -17.07
N HIS A 219 -14.44 22.78 -16.74
CA HIS A 219 -15.46 23.83 -16.88
C HIS A 219 -15.68 24.56 -15.55
N HIS A 220 -16.21 25.79 -15.63
CA HIS A 220 -16.49 26.64 -14.46
C HIS A 220 -17.47 25.99 -13.46
N ASP A 221 -18.38 25.14 -13.91
CA ASP A 221 -19.34 24.43 -13.06
C ASP A 221 -18.77 23.16 -12.39
N GLY A 222 -17.45 22.93 -12.49
CA GLY A 222 -16.78 21.78 -11.90
C GLY A 222 -16.90 20.47 -12.70
N THR A 223 -17.53 20.50 -13.87
CA THR A 223 -17.54 19.35 -14.80
C THR A 223 -16.28 19.34 -15.67
N ALA A 224 -15.98 18.20 -16.28
CA ALA A 224 -14.83 18.06 -17.17
C ALA A 224 -15.25 17.53 -18.55
N GLY A 225 -14.56 17.95 -19.59
CA GLY A 225 -14.67 17.41 -20.93
C GLY A 225 -13.30 17.10 -21.51
N PHE A 226 -13.24 16.93 -22.83
CA PHE A 226 -12.00 16.72 -23.56
C PHE A 226 -11.73 17.88 -24.51
N GLU A 227 -10.46 18.15 -24.74
CA GLU A 227 -9.98 19.04 -25.79
C GLU A 227 -8.92 18.28 -26.57
N ALA A 228 -9.21 18.03 -27.86
CA ALA A 228 -8.29 17.37 -28.77
C ALA A 228 -7.56 18.41 -29.63
N GLY A 229 -6.30 18.11 -29.99
CA GLY A 229 -5.55 18.83 -31.01
C GLY A 229 -6.10 18.55 -32.42
N ALA A 230 -5.33 18.89 -33.45
CA ALA A 230 -5.74 18.61 -34.83
C ALA A 230 -5.79 17.09 -35.10
N TYR A 231 -6.88 16.63 -35.71
CA TYR A 231 -7.08 15.25 -36.17
C TYR A 231 -8.00 15.22 -37.40
N ASP A 232 -8.03 14.09 -38.10
CA ASP A 232 -8.89 13.92 -39.27
C ASP A 232 -10.33 13.61 -38.86
N ARG A 233 -11.25 14.57 -39.02
CA ARG A 233 -12.66 14.39 -38.64
C ARG A 233 -13.42 13.38 -39.50
N GLY A 234 -12.85 12.91 -40.62
CA GLY A 234 -13.40 11.83 -41.44
C GLY A 234 -13.14 10.43 -40.89
N ARG A 235 -12.35 10.30 -39.81
CA ARG A 235 -11.98 9.02 -39.19
C ARG A 235 -12.39 8.98 -37.72
N THR A 236 -12.67 7.76 -37.22
CA THR A 236 -12.96 7.53 -35.80
C THR A 236 -11.79 7.99 -34.92
N LEU A 237 -12.10 8.75 -33.89
CA LEU A 237 -11.17 9.11 -32.82
C LEU A 237 -11.47 8.26 -31.58
N VAL A 238 -10.45 7.64 -31.00
CA VAL A 238 -10.56 6.89 -29.74
C VAL A 238 -9.80 7.66 -28.66
N VAL A 239 -10.46 7.99 -27.55
CA VAL A 239 -9.86 8.61 -26.37
C VAL A 239 -9.89 7.61 -25.22
N ASP A 240 -8.73 7.30 -24.65
CA ASP A 240 -8.51 6.25 -23.64
C ASP A 240 -7.94 6.86 -22.35
N PRO A 241 -8.81 7.25 -21.39
CA PRO A 241 -8.46 7.52 -20.00
C PRO A 241 -8.57 6.27 -19.10
N LEU A 242 -7.59 6.10 -18.21
CA LEU A 242 -7.69 5.12 -17.12
C LEU A 242 -8.44 5.73 -15.93
N ILE A 243 -9.50 5.08 -15.46
CA ILE A 243 -10.25 5.48 -14.27
C ILE A 243 -9.82 4.65 -13.05
N VAL A 244 -9.45 5.34 -11.97
CA VAL A 244 -8.92 4.71 -10.77
C VAL A 244 -9.65 5.25 -9.56
N LEU A 245 -10.10 4.35 -8.69
CA LEU A 245 -10.45 4.69 -7.32
C LEU A 245 -9.23 4.43 -6.45
N SER A 246 -8.61 5.48 -5.91
CA SER A 246 -7.64 5.31 -4.82
C SER A 246 -8.40 4.85 -3.58
N GLY A 247 -8.00 3.72 -2.99
CA GLY A 247 -8.58 3.25 -1.74
C GLY A 247 -8.40 4.32 -0.67
N TYR A 248 -9.50 4.92 -0.20
CA TYR A 248 -9.49 5.79 0.96
C TYR A 248 -9.36 4.90 2.20
N ALA A 249 -8.31 5.11 2.99
CA ALA A 249 -7.99 4.28 4.15
C ALA A 249 -8.16 5.04 5.48
N GLY A 250 -8.80 6.22 5.42
CA GLY A 250 -9.12 7.10 6.55
C GLY A 250 -10.59 7.05 6.98
N GLY A 251 -10.93 7.85 7.98
CA GLY A 251 -12.28 8.20 8.43
C GLY A 251 -12.71 9.59 7.98
N SER A 252 -13.69 10.17 8.66
CA SER A 252 -14.44 11.37 8.28
C SER A 252 -13.76 12.71 8.62
N ASP A 253 -12.68 12.70 9.38
CA ASP A 253 -11.92 13.88 9.80
C ASP A 253 -10.43 13.71 9.43
N ARG A 254 -9.51 14.40 10.12
CA ARG A 254 -8.09 14.40 9.79
C ARG A 254 -7.43 13.07 10.18
N ASP A 255 -6.94 12.38 9.16
CA ASP A 255 -6.04 11.22 9.31
C ASP A 255 -4.71 11.49 8.62
N GLU A 256 -3.63 11.25 9.33
CA GLU A 256 -2.27 11.47 8.86
C GLU A 256 -1.52 10.14 8.91
N ALA A 257 -1.25 9.54 7.74
CA ALA A 257 -0.25 8.48 7.64
C ALA A 257 1.15 9.10 7.68
N ARG A 258 1.91 8.84 8.74
CA ARG A 258 3.23 9.44 9.00
C ARG A 258 4.38 8.50 8.70
N ALA A 259 4.12 7.19 8.72
CA ALA A 259 5.11 6.17 8.49
C ALA A 259 4.58 5.07 7.56
N LEU A 260 5.48 4.51 6.77
CA LEU A 260 5.21 3.43 5.83
C LEU A 260 6.32 2.37 5.91
N ALA A 261 5.93 1.11 6.07
CA ALA A 261 6.81 -0.04 5.89
C ALA A 261 6.18 -1.07 4.94
N ARG A 262 6.94 -2.10 4.57
CA ARG A 262 6.48 -3.20 3.71
C ARG A 262 6.83 -4.53 4.35
N ASP A 263 5.89 -5.46 4.37
CA ASP A 263 6.15 -6.84 4.80
C ASP A 263 6.73 -7.71 3.66
N ARG A 264 7.11 -8.95 3.98
CA ARG A 264 7.67 -9.88 2.98
C ARG A 264 6.68 -10.34 1.91
N GLN A 265 5.38 -10.27 2.18
CA GLN A 265 4.34 -10.56 1.20
C GLN A 265 4.04 -9.34 0.30
N GLY A 266 4.72 -8.22 0.54
CA GLY A 266 4.58 -6.98 -0.22
C GLY A 266 3.47 -6.07 0.29
N ASN A 267 2.75 -6.45 1.34
CA ASN A 267 1.70 -5.62 1.94
C ASN A 267 2.33 -4.36 2.53
N LEU A 268 1.58 -3.26 2.47
CA LEU A 268 1.99 -1.98 3.02
C LEU A 268 1.51 -1.88 4.47
N ILE A 269 2.38 -1.45 5.38
CA ILE A 269 2.04 -1.12 6.75
C ILE A 269 2.09 0.39 6.88
N LEU A 270 0.93 1.02 7.01
CA LEU A 270 0.78 2.44 7.29
C LEU A 270 0.64 2.64 8.79
N ALA A 271 1.30 3.66 9.33
CA ALA A 271 1.08 4.06 10.70
C ALA A 271 1.02 5.58 10.83
N GLY A 272 0.31 6.08 11.83
CA GLY A 272 0.07 7.50 11.94
C GLY A 272 -0.89 7.87 13.06
N ARG A 273 -1.65 8.95 12.83
CA ARG A 273 -2.72 9.40 13.73
C ARG A 273 -4.04 9.65 13.02
N THR A 274 -5.13 9.49 13.74
CA THR A 274 -6.50 9.78 13.33
C THR A 274 -7.18 10.59 14.44
N ILE A 275 -8.01 11.55 14.06
CA ILE A 275 -9.00 12.15 14.98
C ILE A 275 -10.44 11.80 14.54
N SER A 276 -10.57 10.88 13.59
CA SER A 276 -11.83 10.52 12.95
C SER A 276 -12.62 9.54 13.82
N PRO A 277 -13.86 9.86 14.23
CA PRO A 277 -14.65 9.00 15.11
C PRO A 277 -15.09 7.68 14.45
N ASP A 278 -15.10 7.62 13.13
CA ASP A 278 -15.45 6.47 12.29
C ASP A 278 -14.23 5.66 11.82
N PHE A 279 -13.00 6.07 12.19
CA PHE A 279 -11.81 5.25 11.99
C PHE A 279 -11.80 4.15 13.04
N LYS A 280 -12.21 2.93 12.66
CA LYS A 280 -12.38 1.81 13.60
C LYS A 280 -11.31 0.73 13.42
N ALA A 281 -10.89 0.15 14.53
CA ALA A 281 -10.10 -1.06 14.53
C ALA A 281 -10.87 -2.22 13.88
N SER A 282 -10.14 -3.12 13.24
CA SER A 282 -10.73 -4.32 12.64
C SER A 282 -11.19 -5.31 13.72
N PRO A 283 -12.23 -6.12 13.46
CA PRO A 283 -12.65 -7.16 14.38
C PRO A 283 -11.49 -8.10 14.74
N GLY A 284 -11.24 -8.29 16.04
CA GLY A 284 -10.16 -9.14 16.55
C GLY A 284 -8.75 -8.52 16.50
N ALA A 285 -8.62 -7.29 16.00
CA ALA A 285 -7.38 -6.52 16.11
C ALA A 285 -7.30 -5.80 17.46
N VAL A 286 -6.10 -5.41 17.86
CA VAL A 286 -5.90 -4.55 19.04
C VAL A 286 -6.66 -3.24 18.86
N ALA A 287 -7.48 -2.89 19.85
CA ALA A 287 -8.26 -1.66 19.88
C ALA A 287 -8.27 -1.10 21.29
N HIS A 288 -7.98 0.19 21.43
CA HIS A 288 -8.18 0.94 22.67
C HIS A 288 -9.22 2.04 22.41
N GLU A 289 -10.19 2.20 23.32
CA GLU A 289 -11.47 2.91 23.07
C GLU A 289 -11.35 4.41 22.72
N ARG A 290 -10.13 4.97 22.75
CA ARG A 290 -9.81 6.37 22.41
C ARG A 290 -8.45 6.55 21.72
N GLY A 291 -7.86 5.48 21.16
CA GLY A 291 -6.52 5.58 20.58
C GLY A 291 -6.49 6.41 19.30
N ASP A 292 -5.76 7.53 19.33
CA ASP A 292 -5.55 8.38 18.14
C ASP A 292 -4.47 7.81 17.22
N ALA A 293 -3.58 6.95 17.71
CA ALA A 293 -2.56 6.34 16.87
C ALA A 293 -3.10 5.09 16.17
N PHE A 294 -2.74 4.88 14.91
CA PHE A 294 -3.19 3.71 14.16
C PHE A 294 -2.05 2.98 13.47
N VAL A 295 -2.26 1.68 13.25
CA VAL A 295 -1.49 0.85 12.32
C VAL A 295 -2.47 0.17 11.39
N GLN A 296 -2.24 0.27 10.08
CA GLN A 296 -3.10 -0.31 9.07
C GLN A 296 -2.27 -1.14 8.09
N LYS A 297 -2.68 -2.39 7.90
CA LYS A 297 -2.10 -3.25 6.87
C LYS A 297 -2.95 -3.19 5.62
N VAL A 298 -2.33 -2.87 4.50
CA VAL A 298 -2.98 -2.69 3.20
C VAL A 298 -2.38 -3.67 2.20
N SER A 299 -3.20 -4.18 1.28
CA SER A 299 -2.74 -5.07 0.20
C SER A 299 -1.59 -4.44 -0.59
N PRO A 300 -0.75 -5.24 -1.27
CA PRO A 300 0.46 -4.74 -1.94
C PRO A 300 0.19 -3.71 -3.03
N ASP A 301 -1.01 -3.75 -3.61
CA ASP A 301 -1.50 -2.84 -4.64
C ASP A 301 -2.25 -1.62 -4.09
N GLY A 302 -2.36 -1.48 -2.76
CA GLY A 302 -3.07 -0.38 -2.10
C GLY A 302 -4.60 -0.46 -2.19
N SER A 303 -5.16 -1.53 -2.76
CA SER A 303 -6.60 -1.61 -3.06
C SER A 303 -7.49 -1.99 -1.87
N LYS A 304 -6.93 -2.60 -0.83
CA LYS A 304 -7.68 -3.09 0.33
C LYS A 304 -6.96 -2.87 1.63
N VAL A 305 -7.65 -2.32 2.61
CA VAL A 305 -7.27 -2.47 4.01
C VAL A 305 -7.53 -3.91 4.44
N LEU A 306 -6.48 -4.61 4.84
CA LEU A 306 -6.55 -5.98 5.37
C LEU A 306 -6.96 -5.98 6.83
N TRP A 307 -6.38 -5.07 7.62
CA TRP A 307 -6.78 -4.80 8.99
C TRP A 307 -6.29 -3.45 9.48
N THR A 308 -6.89 -2.97 10.56
CA THR A 308 -6.57 -1.74 11.29
C THR A 308 -6.45 -2.04 12.79
N VAL A 309 -5.41 -1.54 13.43
CA VAL A 309 -5.20 -1.48 14.88
C VAL A 309 -5.29 -0.02 15.32
N LEU A 310 -5.98 0.23 16.43
CA LEU A 310 -5.96 1.52 17.13
C LEU A 310 -5.21 1.37 18.45
N LEU A 311 -4.20 2.21 18.63
CA LEU A 311 -3.29 2.20 19.77
C LEU A 311 -3.24 3.60 20.37
N GLY A 312 -3.41 3.70 21.68
CA GLY A 312 -3.38 4.99 22.38
C GLY A 312 -4.13 4.94 23.71
N GLY A 313 -4.25 6.09 24.34
CA GLY A 313 -4.91 6.32 25.62
C GLY A 313 -6.00 7.38 25.51
N SER A 314 -6.11 8.23 26.52
CA SER A 314 -7.20 9.20 26.70
C SER A 314 -6.96 10.58 26.08
N LYS A 315 -5.74 10.82 25.58
CA LYS A 315 -5.25 12.08 24.99
C LYS A 315 -4.49 11.78 23.69
N ASP A 316 -3.95 12.83 23.07
CA ASP A 316 -3.23 12.77 21.81
C ASP A 316 -2.10 11.73 21.77
N ASP A 317 -2.22 10.80 20.81
CA ASP A 317 -1.22 9.79 20.50
C ASP A 317 -0.92 9.78 19.00
N SER A 318 0.35 9.56 18.64
CA SER A 318 0.74 9.46 17.23
C SER A 318 1.91 8.51 17.05
N ILE A 319 1.84 7.69 16.01
CA ILE A 319 2.98 6.88 15.55
C ILE A 319 3.73 7.68 14.48
N ASP A 320 5.01 7.92 14.71
CA ASP A 320 5.87 8.66 13.78
C ASP A 320 6.79 7.73 12.97
N ALA A 321 6.99 6.47 13.41
CA ALA A 321 7.80 5.49 12.70
C ALA A 321 7.29 4.06 12.84
N VAL A 322 7.45 3.26 11.77
CA VAL A 322 7.09 1.84 11.73
C VAL A 322 8.16 1.03 11.00
N THR A 323 8.44 -0.18 11.49
CA THR A 323 9.27 -1.18 10.81
C THR A 323 8.69 -2.58 10.98
N VAL A 324 9.10 -3.52 10.11
CA VAL A 324 8.61 -4.90 10.09
C VAL A 324 9.81 -5.84 10.09
N ASP A 325 9.81 -6.82 11.00
CA ASP A 325 10.89 -7.80 11.07
C ASP A 325 10.71 -8.96 10.08
N ALA A 326 11.68 -9.88 10.09
CA ALA A 326 11.68 -11.08 9.26
C ALA A 326 10.47 -12.00 9.47
N LEU A 327 9.89 -12.00 10.66
CA LEU A 327 8.73 -12.81 11.03
C LEU A 327 7.40 -12.10 10.70
N GLY A 328 7.47 -10.86 10.22
CA GLY A 328 6.30 -10.02 9.93
C GLY A 328 5.77 -9.28 11.15
N MET A 329 6.48 -9.30 12.29
CA MET A 329 6.10 -8.55 13.48
C MET A 329 6.32 -7.07 13.22
N ILE A 330 5.42 -6.24 13.73
CA ILE A 330 5.38 -4.81 13.43
C ILE A 330 5.82 -4.05 14.66
N TYR A 331 6.80 -3.17 14.52
CA TYR A 331 7.33 -2.33 15.59
C TYR A 331 7.02 -0.89 15.25
N VAL A 332 6.46 -0.17 16.22
CA VAL A 332 6.11 1.24 16.07
C VAL A 332 6.75 2.05 17.17
N ALA A 333 7.14 3.28 16.83
CA ALA A 333 7.59 4.28 17.77
C ALA A 333 6.85 5.60 17.51
N GLY A 334 6.57 6.32 18.59
CA GLY A 334 5.79 7.54 18.50
C GLY A 334 5.81 8.38 19.75
N THR A 335 4.84 9.28 19.83
CA THR A 335 4.66 10.25 20.90
C THR A 335 3.26 10.10 21.50
N THR A 336 3.17 10.15 22.82
CA THR A 336 1.92 10.05 23.58
C THR A 336 1.84 11.17 24.60
N SER A 337 0.68 11.79 24.75
CA SER A 337 0.37 12.65 25.90
C SER A 337 -0.46 11.90 26.95
N SER A 338 -0.81 10.65 26.67
CA SER A 338 -1.72 9.81 27.45
C SER A 338 -1.01 9.12 28.62
N GLY A 339 -1.58 9.22 29.82
CA GLY A 339 -1.12 8.48 31.00
C GLY A 339 -1.63 7.03 31.10
N ASN A 340 -2.37 6.57 30.10
CA ASN A 340 -3.11 5.30 30.11
C ASN A 340 -2.98 4.53 28.79
N LEU A 341 -1.79 4.49 28.19
CA LEU A 341 -1.49 3.56 27.10
C LEU A 341 -1.70 2.11 27.57
N PRO A 342 -2.03 1.18 26.67
CA PRO A 342 -2.14 -0.25 26.98
C PRO A 342 -0.76 -0.88 27.18
N THR A 343 0.00 -0.44 28.19
CA THR A 343 1.31 -0.98 28.49
C THR A 343 1.21 -2.44 28.93
N THR A 344 2.16 -3.25 28.50
CA THR A 344 2.21 -4.67 28.88
C THR A 344 2.90 -4.84 30.23
N ASP A 345 2.61 -5.94 30.92
CA ASP A 345 3.13 -6.17 32.27
C ASP A 345 4.65 -6.19 32.35
N ASN A 346 5.28 -6.63 31.26
CA ASN A 346 6.72 -6.72 31.11
C ASN A 346 7.34 -5.48 30.46
N ALA A 347 6.63 -4.35 30.36
CA ALA A 347 7.17 -3.15 29.75
C ALA A 347 8.34 -2.56 30.57
N VAL A 348 9.41 -2.15 29.90
CA VAL A 348 10.57 -1.49 30.53
C VAL A 348 10.18 -0.23 31.30
N GLN A 349 9.14 0.49 30.85
CA GLN A 349 8.53 1.60 31.56
C GLN A 349 7.00 1.51 31.43
N ARG A 350 6.35 1.13 32.54
CA ARG A 350 4.90 0.91 32.61
C ARG A 350 4.07 2.18 32.75
N PHE A 351 4.66 3.24 33.29
CA PHE A 351 3.98 4.49 33.63
C PHE A 351 4.57 5.66 32.87
N PHE A 352 3.70 6.61 32.54
CA PHE A 352 4.06 7.89 31.94
C PHE A 352 5.06 8.65 32.84
N GLY A 353 6.19 9.05 32.25
CA GLY A 353 7.32 9.71 32.89
C GLY A 353 7.02 11.14 33.30
N GLY A 354 6.14 11.84 32.58
CA GLY A 354 5.69 13.19 32.92
C GLY A 354 5.69 14.16 31.74
N GLY A 355 5.81 15.46 32.02
CA GLY A 355 5.85 16.49 31.00
C GLY A 355 4.56 16.61 30.17
N HIS A 356 4.70 17.16 28.96
CA HIS A 356 3.56 17.25 28.02
C HIS A 356 3.38 15.96 27.22
N SER A 357 4.47 15.22 26.98
CA SER A 357 4.46 14.00 26.17
C SER A 357 5.64 13.10 26.50
N ASP A 358 5.46 11.81 26.30
CA ASP A 358 6.52 10.81 26.32
C ASP A 358 6.67 10.17 24.93
N GLY A 359 7.83 9.58 24.69
CA GLY A 359 7.97 8.55 23.68
C GLY A 359 7.22 7.27 24.06
N PHE A 360 6.82 6.47 23.08
CA PHE A 360 6.40 5.09 23.34
C PHE A 360 6.85 4.16 22.22
N VAL A 361 7.02 2.88 22.57
CA VAL A 361 7.34 1.80 21.62
C VAL A 361 6.34 0.67 21.81
N ALA A 362 5.81 0.17 20.70
CA ALA A 362 4.94 -1.00 20.72
C ALA A 362 5.33 -2.02 19.65
N LYS A 363 5.06 -3.30 19.94
CA LYS A 363 5.25 -4.42 19.04
C LYS A 363 3.94 -5.17 18.87
N LEU A 364 3.52 -5.36 17.63
CA LEU A 364 2.29 -6.05 17.24
C LEU A 364 2.61 -7.35 16.50
N SER A 365 1.74 -8.34 16.64
CA SER A 365 1.74 -9.53 15.78
C SER A 365 1.48 -9.17 14.32
N ALA A 366 1.93 -10.04 13.41
CA ALA A 366 1.82 -9.82 11.95
C ALA A 366 0.38 -9.67 11.42
N ASP A 367 -0.59 -10.18 12.17
CA ASP A 367 -2.03 -10.09 11.92
C ASP A 367 -2.70 -8.93 12.68
N GLY A 368 -1.96 -8.18 13.51
CA GLY A 368 -2.48 -7.08 14.32
C GLY A 368 -3.36 -7.51 15.51
N ALA A 369 -3.49 -8.80 15.78
CA ALA A 369 -4.39 -9.32 16.82
C ALA A 369 -3.80 -9.26 18.23
N THR A 370 -2.47 -9.21 18.36
CA THR A 370 -1.78 -9.26 19.66
C THR A 370 -0.83 -8.09 19.81
N LEU A 371 -0.97 -7.37 20.93
CA LEU A 371 0.02 -6.42 21.43
C LEU A 371 1.07 -7.21 22.23
N VAL A 372 2.23 -7.46 21.61
CA VAL A 372 3.31 -8.25 22.21
C VAL A 372 3.95 -7.49 23.36
N TYR A 373 4.25 -6.22 23.13
CA TYR A 373 4.59 -5.28 24.19
C TYR A 373 4.20 -3.86 23.82
N CYS A 374 4.00 -3.03 24.84
CA CYS A 374 3.89 -1.57 24.72
C CYS A 374 4.51 -0.95 25.96
N THR A 375 5.41 0.01 25.76
CA THR A 375 6.15 0.68 26.83
C THR A 375 6.22 2.18 26.58
N TYR A 376 6.15 2.96 27.64
CA TYR A 376 6.59 4.35 27.61
C TYR A 376 8.10 4.42 27.45
N LEU A 377 8.58 5.60 27.06
CA LEU A 377 9.99 5.95 27.06
C LEU A 377 10.12 7.48 27.21
N GLY A 378 10.23 7.93 28.45
CA GLY A 378 10.29 9.35 28.79
C GLY A 378 10.51 9.61 30.28
N GLY A 379 10.79 10.87 30.61
CA GLY A 379 11.09 11.39 31.93
C GLY A 379 10.17 12.57 32.30
N PRO A 380 10.57 13.44 33.25
CA PRO A 380 9.68 14.47 33.79
C PRO A 380 9.29 15.60 32.82
N GLN A 381 9.94 15.70 31.65
CA GLN A 381 9.71 16.73 30.64
C GLN A 381 9.35 16.09 29.29
N SER A 382 9.13 16.91 28.25
CA SER A 382 8.64 16.41 26.96
C SER A 382 9.67 15.57 26.23
N ASP A 383 9.27 14.36 25.86
CA ASP A 383 10.04 13.38 25.11
C ASP A 383 9.23 12.89 23.90
N SER A 384 9.91 12.54 22.81
CA SER A 384 9.27 12.00 21.60
C SER A 384 10.22 11.09 20.82
N LEU A 385 9.68 10.04 20.22
CA LEU A 385 10.42 9.15 19.33
C LEU A 385 10.05 9.41 17.87
N LYS A 386 11.06 9.48 17.00
CA LYS A 386 10.92 9.86 15.59
C LYS A 386 11.30 8.76 14.62
N ALA A 387 12.13 7.80 15.03
CA ALA A 387 12.49 6.69 14.18
C ALA A 387 12.73 5.41 14.98
N ILE A 388 12.48 4.29 14.32
CA ILE A 388 12.70 2.93 14.84
C ILE A 388 13.35 2.06 13.77
N SER A 389 14.30 1.23 14.19
CA SER A 389 14.90 0.14 13.42
C SER A 389 14.87 -1.14 14.25
N VAL A 390 14.97 -2.30 13.60
CA VAL A 390 14.99 -3.60 14.27
C VAL A 390 16.03 -4.50 13.61
N ASP A 391 16.86 -5.16 14.42
CA ASP A 391 17.84 -6.12 13.92
C ASP A 391 17.25 -7.54 13.74
N ALA A 392 18.06 -8.45 13.21
CA ALA A 392 17.67 -9.84 12.97
C ALA A 392 17.36 -10.63 14.26
N ALA A 393 17.81 -10.16 15.43
CA ALA A 393 17.49 -10.75 16.72
C ALA A 393 16.18 -10.19 17.30
N GLY A 394 15.58 -9.17 16.66
CA GLY A 394 14.36 -8.51 17.12
C GLY A 394 14.60 -7.42 18.16
N VAL A 395 15.85 -6.95 18.34
CA VAL A 395 16.14 -5.82 19.22
C VAL A 395 15.73 -4.54 18.50
N ALA A 396 14.86 -3.76 19.12
CA ALA A 396 14.38 -2.51 18.55
C ALA A 396 15.31 -1.36 18.97
N ALA A 397 15.81 -0.57 18.02
CA ALA A 397 16.57 0.64 18.25
C ALA A 397 15.72 1.87 17.89
N VAL A 398 15.60 2.83 18.80
CA VAL A 398 14.82 4.05 18.63
C VAL A 398 15.65 5.29 18.84
N THR A 399 15.26 6.36 18.15
CA THR A 399 15.83 7.69 18.34
C THR A 399 14.75 8.76 18.31
N GLY A 400 15.09 9.94 18.82
CA GLY A 400 14.17 11.06 18.93
C GLY A 400 14.77 12.20 19.75
N TYR A 401 13.89 12.90 20.45
CA TYR A 401 14.19 14.09 21.23
C TYR A 401 13.79 13.86 22.68
N THR A 402 14.63 14.31 23.62
CA THR A 402 14.31 14.40 25.04
C THR A 402 14.64 15.78 25.58
N ALA A 403 13.67 16.42 26.24
CA ALA A 403 13.95 17.57 27.10
C ALA A 403 14.36 17.12 28.51
N SER A 404 14.06 15.87 28.88
CA SER A 404 14.19 15.35 30.23
C SER A 404 15.64 15.17 30.68
N GLU A 405 16.03 15.94 31.70
CA GLU A 405 17.25 15.69 32.46
C GLU A 405 17.23 14.39 33.25
N ALA A 406 16.11 13.69 33.39
CA ALA A 406 16.03 12.39 34.06
C ALA A 406 15.49 11.30 33.12
N PHE A 407 15.92 11.30 31.85
CA PHE A 407 15.50 10.29 30.88
C PHE A 407 15.99 8.88 31.27
N PRO A 408 15.16 7.83 31.09
CA PRO A 408 15.53 6.44 31.39
C PRO A 408 16.75 5.96 30.59
N THR A 409 17.88 5.79 31.27
CA THR A 409 19.13 5.25 30.70
C THR A 409 19.44 3.88 31.30
N ALA A 410 20.04 2.99 30.51
CA ALA A 410 20.36 1.62 30.95
C ALA A 410 21.44 1.65 32.05
N ASP A 411 22.35 2.62 31.93
CA ASP A 411 23.34 2.99 32.94
C ASP A 411 23.36 4.52 33.06
N TYR A 412 23.12 5.05 34.27
CA TYR A 412 23.13 6.50 34.54
C TYR A 412 24.44 7.19 34.12
N GLN A 413 25.54 6.43 34.04
CA GLN A 413 26.89 6.86 33.62
C GLN A 413 27.05 7.04 32.10
N SER A 414 26.08 6.62 31.28
CA SER A 414 26.19 6.69 29.81
C SER A 414 25.74 8.03 29.21
N ARG A 415 25.58 9.07 30.03
CA ARG A 415 25.19 10.41 29.57
C ARG A 415 26.42 11.17 29.13
N ALA A 416 26.61 11.30 27.82
CA ALA A 416 27.55 12.27 27.27
C ALA A 416 26.81 13.62 27.25
N ALA A 417 26.84 14.33 28.37
CA ALA A 417 26.23 15.64 28.52
C ALA A 417 27.31 16.72 28.64
N PHE A 418 27.35 17.62 27.68
CA PHE A 418 27.90 18.97 27.84
C PHE A 418 26.71 19.93 27.69
N GLY A 419 26.63 21.01 28.47
CA GLY A 419 25.68 22.11 28.23
C GLY A 419 24.21 21.96 28.66
N GLY A 420 23.70 20.77 29.03
CA GLY A 420 22.38 20.59 29.67
C GLY A 420 21.14 20.87 28.80
N GLY A 421 21.31 21.12 27.50
CA GLY A 421 20.20 21.31 26.55
C GLY A 421 19.49 19.99 26.18
N PRO A 422 18.31 20.08 25.53
CA PRO A 422 17.59 18.90 25.07
C PRO A 422 18.43 17.99 24.17
N GLY A 423 18.36 16.68 24.43
CA GLY A 423 19.23 15.68 23.84
C GLY A 423 18.55 14.75 22.85
N MET A 424 19.38 14.09 22.06
CA MET A 424 18.98 13.01 21.18
C MET A 424 18.93 11.70 21.96
N ILE A 425 17.82 10.99 21.85
CA ILE A 425 17.64 9.66 22.43
C ILE A 425 18.32 8.63 21.52
N VAL A 426 19.08 7.69 22.09
CA VAL A 426 19.52 6.47 21.40
C VAL A 426 19.31 5.28 22.33
N THR A 427 18.20 4.58 22.13
CA THR A 427 17.75 3.49 23.02
C THR A 427 17.53 2.21 22.24
N ARG A 428 18.02 1.08 22.77
CA ARG A 428 17.76 -0.27 22.28
C ARG A 428 16.98 -1.04 23.32
N ILE A 429 15.88 -1.66 22.89
CA ILE A 429 14.97 -2.44 23.73
C ILE A 429 15.02 -3.89 23.26
N ASP A 430 15.10 -4.83 24.20
CA ASP A 430 15.15 -6.25 23.87
C ASP A 430 13.84 -6.74 23.21
N PRO A 431 13.84 -7.90 22.53
CA PRO A 431 12.69 -8.36 21.74
C PRO A 431 11.40 -8.58 22.52
N SER A 432 11.50 -8.74 23.85
CA SER A 432 10.38 -8.89 24.76
C SER A 432 9.80 -7.55 25.24
N GLY A 433 10.56 -6.46 25.16
CA GLY A 433 10.16 -5.15 25.67
C GLY A 433 10.44 -4.90 27.15
N SER A 434 11.18 -5.78 27.82
CA SER A 434 11.36 -5.82 29.29
C SER A 434 12.65 -5.22 29.82
N LYS A 435 13.63 -4.98 28.94
CA LYS A 435 14.89 -4.38 29.34
C LYS A 435 15.46 -3.52 28.23
N PHE A 436 16.19 -2.49 28.66
CA PHE A 436 17.11 -1.81 27.76
C PHE A 436 18.31 -2.72 27.49
N VAL A 437 18.61 -2.94 26.22
CA VAL A 437 19.91 -3.50 25.78
C VAL A 437 20.98 -2.42 25.92
N SER A 438 20.62 -1.18 25.59
CA SER A 438 21.41 0.04 25.84
C SER A 438 20.46 1.25 25.82
N SER A 439 20.73 2.31 26.57
CA SER A 439 19.97 3.55 26.45
C SER A 439 20.86 4.72 26.86
N THR A 440 21.03 5.66 25.94
CA THR A 440 21.92 6.81 26.08
C THR A 440 21.24 8.05 25.52
N VAL A 441 21.55 9.21 26.11
CA VAL A 441 21.17 10.53 25.60
C VAL A 441 22.44 11.26 25.20
N LEU A 442 22.43 11.85 24.00
CA LEU A 442 23.49 12.70 23.47
C LEU A 442 23.00 14.15 23.45
N SER A 443 23.55 15.01 24.29
CA SER A 443 23.13 16.41 24.44
C SER A 443 24.31 17.39 24.29
N GLY A 444 23.97 18.68 24.17
CA GLY A 444 24.90 19.80 24.08
C GLY A 444 24.31 21.08 24.70
N ASP A 445 24.94 22.23 24.45
CA ASP A 445 24.51 23.59 24.84
C ASP A 445 23.29 24.11 24.06
N GLY A 446 22.83 23.33 23.07
CA GLY A 446 21.63 23.57 22.28
C GLY A 446 20.79 22.31 22.12
N VAL A 447 19.86 22.34 21.16
CA VAL A 447 19.02 21.18 20.85
C VAL A 447 19.82 20.17 20.05
N VAL A 448 19.73 18.89 20.41
CA VAL A 448 20.18 17.76 19.61
C VAL A 448 18.98 16.84 19.40
N GLU A 449 18.57 16.58 18.16
CA GLU A 449 17.40 15.75 17.84
C GLU A 449 17.79 14.64 16.87
N GLY A 450 17.44 13.40 17.21
CA GLY A 450 17.52 12.26 16.28
C GLY A 450 16.27 12.16 15.41
N ARG A 451 16.46 12.00 14.10
CA ARG A 451 15.35 11.93 13.11
C ARG A 451 15.28 10.63 12.35
N SER A 452 16.39 9.90 12.25
CA SER A 452 16.43 8.60 11.60
C SER A 452 17.45 7.70 12.28
N ILE A 453 17.17 6.41 12.31
CA ILE A 453 18.05 5.38 12.84
C ILE A 453 18.04 4.17 11.91
N LEU A 454 19.23 3.61 11.68
CA LEU A 454 19.44 2.39 10.93
C LEU A 454 20.32 1.44 11.73
N GLN A 455 19.96 0.17 11.74
CA GLN A 455 20.73 -0.89 12.36
C GLN A 455 21.14 -1.94 11.31
N PRO A 456 22.33 -1.82 10.70
CA PRO A 456 22.83 -2.81 9.76
C PRO A 456 23.14 -4.16 10.45
N ALA A 457 23.31 -5.21 9.64
CA ALA A 457 23.52 -6.57 10.12
C ALA A 457 24.83 -6.79 10.88
N ASP A 458 25.79 -5.86 10.76
CA ASP A 458 27.06 -5.88 11.49
C ASP A 458 26.92 -5.44 12.96
N GLY A 459 25.71 -5.02 13.37
CA GLY A 459 25.41 -4.56 14.73
C GLY A 459 25.73 -3.09 14.98
N THR A 460 26.21 -2.36 13.97
CA THR A 460 26.42 -0.90 14.05
C THR A 460 25.07 -0.20 14.22
N LEU A 461 25.05 0.94 14.91
CA LEU A 461 23.91 1.86 14.91
C LEU A 461 24.31 3.14 14.21
N VAL A 462 23.55 3.52 13.18
CA VAL A 462 23.70 4.79 12.49
C VAL A 462 22.50 5.66 12.83
N VAL A 463 22.76 6.82 13.43
CA VAL A 463 21.73 7.79 13.79
C VAL A 463 22.01 9.09 13.03
N ALA A 464 20.98 9.66 12.40
CA ALA A 464 21.07 10.98 11.78
C ALA A 464 19.99 11.90 12.34
N GLY A 465 20.33 13.19 12.44
CA GLY A 465 19.57 14.15 13.22
C GLY A 465 19.90 15.60 12.87
N ALA A 466 19.41 16.52 13.69
CA ALA A 466 19.72 17.95 13.59
C ALA A 466 20.20 18.47 14.95
N THR A 467 21.06 19.49 14.92
CA THR A 467 21.50 20.14 16.15
C THR A 467 21.72 21.63 15.97
N THR A 468 21.48 22.39 17.05
CA THR A 468 21.94 23.78 17.21
C THR A 468 23.05 23.90 18.23
N ALA A 469 23.50 22.77 18.80
CA ALA A 469 24.56 22.74 19.80
C ALA A 469 25.93 22.85 19.14
N TYR A 470 26.86 23.54 19.81
CA TYR A 470 28.23 23.72 19.35
C TYR A 470 29.21 22.74 20.04
N ASP A 471 28.81 22.12 21.14
CA ASP A 471 29.65 21.29 22.02
C ASP A 471 29.26 19.80 22.04
N MET A 472 28.54 19.31 21.03
CA MET A 472 28.07 17.92 20.99
C MET A 472 29.24 16.91 21.12
N PRO A 473 29.13 15.90 21.99
CA PRO A 473 30.19 14.92 22.22
C PRO A 473 30.45 14.08 20.96
N ALA A 474 31.62 14.24 20.35
CA ALA A 474 32.07 13.38 19.27
C ALA A 474 32.54 12.02 19.83
N MET A 475 31.76 10.95 19.65
CA MET A 475 32.27 9.59 19.84
C MET A 475 33.25 9.26 18.72
N ARG A 476 34.55 9.43 19.00
CA ARG A 476 35.73 9.20 18.13
C ARG A 476 35.77 10.05 16.86
N ARG A 477 36.61 11.09 16.88
CA ARG A 477 37.02 11.86 15.68
C ARG A 477 37.79 10.97 14.71
N THR A 478 37.24 10.69 13.54
CA THR A 478 38.04 10.40 12.33
C THR A 478 37.74 11.48 11.30
N ALA A 479 38.71 12.39 11.17
CA ALA A 479 38.88 13.44 10.14
C ALA A 479 37.82 14.56 10.07
N GLU A 480 38.16 15.72 10.64
CA GLU A 480 37.67 17.02 10.15
C GLU A 480 38.55 17.45 8.97
N GLN A 481 37.95 17.77 7.81
CA GLN A 481 38.53 18.74 6.89
C GLN A 481 37.85 20.08 7.14
N PRO A 482 38.59 21.18 7.35
CA PRO A 482 37.98 22.48 7.62
C PRO A 482 37.35 23.02 6.33
N CYS A 483 36.02 23.00 6.26
CA CYS A 483 35.28 23.77 5.25
C CYS A 483 35.27 25.25 5.69
N GLY A 484 36.00 26.10 4.97
CA GLY A 484 35.97 27.55 5.17
C GLY A 484 34.62 28.15 4.76
N ARG A 485 33.93 28.77 5.73
CA ARG A 485 32.75 29.67 5.65
C ARG A 485 31.50 29.19 4.85
N PRO A 486 30.29 29.61 5.26
CA PRO A 486 29.10 28.77 5.18
C PRO A 486 28.42 28.81 3.83
N PRO A 487 27.76 27.71 3.45
CA PRO A 487 26.39 27.81 2.97
C PRO A 487 25.44 27.03 3.89
N THR A 488 24.20 27.48 3.90
CA THR A 488 23.03 26.87 4.53
C THR A 488 22.96 25.35 4.30
N ALA A 489 22.71 24.61 5.39
CA ALA A 489 22.47 23.17 5.46
C ALA A 489 23.68 22.27 5.13
N ALA A 490 24.45 21.90 6.16
CA ALA A 490 25.43 20.82 6.09
C ALA A 490 24.83 19.52 6.65
N TRP A 491 24.83 18.47 5.84
CA TRP A 491 24.54 17.09 6.25
C TRP A 491 25.83 16.45 6.75
N CYS A 492 25.84 15.89 7.96
CA CYS A 492 26.96 15.13 8.49
C CYS A 492 26.54 13.65 8.59
N GLY A 493 27.08 12.82 7.69
CA GLY A 493 26.95 11.37 7.75
C GLY A 493 28.26 10.76 8.23
N ILE A 494 28.21 9.92 9.26
CA ILE A 494 29.37 9.19 9.78
C ILE A 494 29.42 7.83 9.08
N GLN A 495 30.43 7.61 8.23
CA GLN A 495 30.78 6.29 7.70
C GLN A 495 32.18 5.90 8.21
N SER A 496 32.31 4.65 8.67
CA SER A 496 33.62 4.06 8.93
C SER A 496 34.10 3.27 7.69
N ARG A 497 35.18 3.77 7.09
CA ARG A 497 36.01 3.19 6.00
C ARG A 497 35.38 3.04 4.61
N ALA A 498 35.83 3.87 3.66
CA ALA A 498 36.35 3.42 2.36
C ALA A 498 37.12 4.55 1.64
N GLU A 499 38.18 4.16 0.94
CA GLU A 499 39.12 4.99 0.20
C GLU A 499 38.48 5.72 -1.00
N CYS A 500 38.93 6.95 -1.27
CA CYS A 500 38.46 7.79 -2.36
C CYS A 500 38.85 7.20 -3.74
N VAL A 501 37.85 6.96 -4.60
CA VAL A 501 38.07 6.85 -6.05
C VAL A 501 37.73 8.19 -6.68
N ALA A 502 38.75 8.87 -7.21
CA ALA A 502 38.63 10.17 -7.87
C ALA A 502 37.86 10.09 -9.20
N CYS A 503 37.02 11.10 -9.49
CA CYS A 503 36.45 11.34 -10.82
C CYS A 503 37.00 12.67 -11.36
N PRO A 504 37.50 12.73 -12.61
CA PRO A 504 38.32 13.83 -13.10
C PRO A 504 37.49 15.06 -13.46
N SER A 505 38.06 16.22 -13.16
CA SER A 505 37.58 17.54 -13.54
C SER A 505 37.48 17.71 -15.06
N ARG A 506 36.38 18.30 -15.54
CA ARG A 506 36.38 19.07 -16.80
C ARG A 506 35.73 20.44 -16.57
N ARG A 507 36.55 21.49 -16.73
CA ARG A 507 36.20 22.79 -17.31
C ARG A 507 35.89 22.53 -18.81
N TRP A 508 34.94 23.14 -19.49
CA TRP A 508 34.39 24.49 -19.50
C TRP A 508 32.87 24.48 -19.62
#